data_AF-A0A1Z5JVM8-F1
#
_entry.id   AF-A0A1Z5JVM8-F1
#
_cell.length_a   1.000
_cell.length_b   1.000
_cell.length_c   1.000
_cell.angle_alpha   90.00
_cell.angle_beta   90.00
_cell.angle_gamma   90.00
#
_symmetry.space_group_name_H-M   'P 1'
#
loop_
_entity.id
_entity.type
_entity.pdbx_description
1 polymer ?
#
loop_
_entity_poly.entity_id
_entity_poly.type
_entity_poly.pdbx_seq_one_letter_code
_entity_poly.pdbx_strand_id
1 'polypeptide(L)'
;MASLSTQQVYALCLFLLAVHSLLRSSFYSSRFSTVPLRKDQVFPQNTTEAKIDSIEISQPKVVYKHLRQFFEKGRIPLCDDVAKHLALKNHSIDNAIVRYYYLFDCEEMYTSGRGTGNWLWFLYSVRQAAYQMGHVQLEMECRETHNQSQLVIPWIMGNFAPYPRDSPLETACQATWDMEDWMIEDIRYELRRMAVSMIGVPSAHHPAADFQMDEDRERRLRLPTPSSPLFTGIEIDDVAIHFRCGDLLEEKHGPDYGYAPFTALARFISEKARSIGIITQPFQGQIRKNDRKDTGRCAILVGALQTFLQQAVPKATVTIRNAPTETITLAFTRLIMANQSIAAGTSTFVAMPFYATFGTAYHVDRNEMIDNTWIYKMWREENGTDKILNRLTGNVSSVSSYDKQKILI
;
A
#
# COMPACT_ATOMS: atom_id res chain seq x y z
N MET A 1 -33.94 -14.30 36.60
CA MET A 1 -33.24 -13.53 35.55
C MET A 1 -33.43 -12.06 35.87
N ALA A 2 -32.38 -11.32 36.19
CA ALA A 2 -32.48 -9.90 36.51
C ALA A 2 -32.52 -9.09 35.21
N SER A 3 -33.55 -8.27 35.02
CA SER A 3 -33.64 -7.35 33.89
C SER A 3 -32.77 -6.13 34.15
N LEU A 4 -31.86 -5.83 33.23
CA LEU A 4 -31.09 -4.59 33.24
C LEU A 4 -32.03 -3.42 32.94
N SER A 5 -31.84 -2.31 33.65
CA SER A 5 -32.59 -1.08 33.39
C SER A 5 -32.13 -0.46 32.07
N THR A 6 -33.01 0.30 31.42
CA THR A 6 -32.70 0.99 30.16
C THR A 6 -31.46 1.88 30.27
N GLN A 7 -31.23 2.53 31.42
CA GLN A 7 -30.01 3.32 31.67
C GLN A 7 -28.73 2.48 31.70
N GLN A 8 -28.77 1.26 32.24
CA GLN A 8 -27.62 0.35 32.25
C GLN A 8 -27.27 -0.13 30.84
N VAL A 9 -28.27 -0.34 29.98
CA VAL A 9 -28.06 -0.68 28.57
C VAL A 9 -27.39 0.48 27.82
N TYR A 10 -27.85 1.71 28.03
CA TYR A 10 -27.22 2.89 27.42
C TYR A 10 -25.77 3.12 27.89
N ALA A 11 -25.50 2.96 29.18
CA ALA A 11 -24.15 3.08 29.72
C ALA A 11 -23.21 2.00 29.15
N LEU A 12 -23.70 0.77 29.00
CA LEU A 12 -22.93 -0.32 28.41
C LEU A 12 -22.64 -0.07 26.92
N CYS A 13 -23.61 0.44 26.16
CA CYS A 13 -23.41 0.82 24.76
C CYS A 13 -22.39 1.96 24.60
N LEU A 14 -22.46 3.00 25.43
CA LEU A 14 -21.50 4.10 25.41
C LEU A 14 -20.08 3.64 25.81
N PHE A 15 -19.98 2.74 26.80
CA PHE A 15 -18.71 2.15 27.20
C PHE A 15 -18.12 1.28 26.08
N LEU A 16 -18.93 0.45 25.42
CA LEU A 16 -18.48 -0.36 24.29
C LEU A 16 -18.05 0.50 23.09
N LEU A 17 -18.76 1.60 22.81
CA LEU A 17 -18.35 2.56 21.77
C LEU A 17 -17.06 3.30 22.14
N ALA A 18 -16.88 3.67 23.40
CA ALA A 18 -15.65 4.30 23.88
C ALA A 18 -14.45 3.35 23.84
N VAL A 19 -14.63 2.09 24.26
CA VAL A 19 -13.60 1.04 24.17
C VAL A 19 -13.28 0.74 22.71
N HIS A 20 -14.28 0.68 21.82
CA HIS A 20 -14.04 0.46 20.40
C HIS A 20 -13.32 1.65 19.73
N SER A 21 -13.60 2.88 20.17
CA SER A 21 -12.91 4.09 19.72
C SER A 21 -11.47 4.18 20.23
N LEU A 22 -11.23 3.86 21.52
CA LEU A 22 -9.90 3.84 22.15
C LEU A 22 -9.01 2.72 21.61
N LEU A 23 -9.59 1.55 21.34
CA LEU A 23 -8.86 0.48 20.67
C LEU A 23 -8.47 0.90 19.25
N ARG A 24 -9.34 1.60 18.50
CA ARG A 24 -9.01 2.12 17.16
C ARG A 24 -8.02 3.28 17.12
N SER A 25 -8.04 4.21 18.09
CA SER A 25 -7.13 5.36 18.09
C SER A 25 -5.70 5.01 18.51
N SER A 26 -5.51 3.88 19.20
CA SER A 26 -4.19 3.36 19.59
C SER A 26 -3.43 2.68 18.43
N PHE A 27 -4.06 2.50 17.26
CA PHE A 27 -3.51 1.75 16.12
C PHE A 27 -2.62 2.55 15.16
N TYR A 28 -2.36 3.85 15.35
CA TYR A 28 -1.65 4.65 14.34
C TYR A 28 -0.55 5.58 14.85
N SER A 29 -0.05 5.38 16.08
CA SER A 29 1.19 6.00 16.52
C SER A 29 2.31 4.95 16.59
N SER A 30 2.76 4.47 15.43
CA SER A 30 3.99 3.68 15.36
C SER A 30 5.17 4.62 15.64
N ARG A 31 5.71 4.54 16.86
CA ARG A 31 7.07 5.02 17.12
C ARG A 31 8.02 4.05 16.42
N PHE A 32 8.49 4.43 15.24
CA PHE A 32 9.55 3.73 14.53
C PHE A 32 10.82 3.78 15.38
N SER A 33 11.17 2.66 16.00
CA SER A 33 12.45 2.48 16.67
C SER A 33 13.39 1.84 15.67
N THR A 34 14.49 2.51 15.33
CA THR A 34 15.52 1.97 14.44
C THR A 34 16.22 0.79 15.13
N VAL A 35 15.71 -0.43 14.93
CA VAL A 35 16.43 -1.65 15.31
C VAL A 35 17.53 -1.88 14.27
N PRO A 36 18.82 -1.89 14.65
CA PRO A 36 19.88 -2.14 13.69
C PRO A 36 19.75 -3.56 13.11
N LEU A 37 19.73 -3.65 11.78
CA LEU A 37 19.78 -4.91 11.03
C LEU A 37 21.02 -5.71 11.46
N ARG A 38 20.79 -6.86 12.09
CA ARG A 38 21.86 -7.82 12.43
C ARG A 38 22.36 -8.46 11.14
N LYS A 39 23.56 -8.08 10.70
CA LYS A 39 24.23 -8.63 9.50
C LYS A 39 24.72 -10.08 9.65
N ASP A 40 24.54 -10.70 10.82
CA ASP A 40 25.23 -11.95 11.18
C ASP A 40 24.31 -13.19 11.22
N GLN A 41 23.21 -13.22 10.46
CA GLN A 41 22.42 -14.45 10.29
C GLN A 41 22.95 -15.26 9.11
N VAL A 42 24.11 -15.87 9.31
CA VAL A 42 24.60 -16.96 8.48
C VAL A 42 23.67 -18.16 8.72
N PHE A 43 22.89 -18.54 7.71
CA PHE A 43 22.11 -19.78 7.75
C PHE A 43 23.07 -20.96 7.96
N PRO A 44 22.85 -21.84 8.95
CA PRO A 44 23.65 -23.03 9.09
C PRO A 44 23.40 -23.93 7.87
N GLN A 45 24.34 -23.94 6.93
CA GLN A 45 24.29 -24.79 5.72
C GLN A 45 24.54 -26.29 6.01
N ASN A 46 24.69 -26.69 7.27
CA ASN A 46 25.08 -28.04 7.68
C ASN A 46 24.03 -28.75 8.53
N THR A 47 22.77 -28.76 8.11
CA THR A 47 21.80 -29.74 8.61
C THR A 47 21.78 -30.92 7.64
N THR A 48 22.22 -32.09 8.13
CA THR A 48 21.91 -33.42 7.61
C THR A 48 20.58 -33.43 6.87
N GLU A 49 20.56 -34.00 5.65
CA GLU A 49 19.38 -34.18 4.79
C GLU A 49 18.19 -34.72 5.60
N ALA A 50 17.45 -33.82 6.24
CA ALA A 50 16.15 -34.15 6.78
C ALA A 50 15.36 -34.64 5.57
N LYS A 51 14.69 -35.78 5.70
CA LYS A 51 13.79 -36.27 4.68
C LYS A 51 12.66 -35.24 4.59
N ILE A 52 12.82 -34.26 3.70
CA ILE A 52 11.85 -33.19 3.51
C ILE A 52 10.64 -33.87 2.89
N ASP A 53 9.63 -34.15 3.71
CA ASP A 53 8.29 -34.44 3.23
C ASP A 53 7.74 -33.14 2.63
N SER A 54 8.09 -32.89 1.37
CA SER A 54 7.63 -31.71 0.65
C SER A 54 6.16 -31.90 0.31
N ILE A 55 5.31 -31.17 1.01
CA ILE A 55 3.89 -31.08 0.70
C ILE A 55 3.72 -29.96 -0.29
N GLU A 56 3.29 -30.28 -1.51
CA GLU A 56 2.97 -29.29 -2.54
C GLU A 56 1.49 -28.92 -2.47
N ILE A 57 1.21 -27.67 -2.13
CA ILE A 57 -0.14 -27.09 -2.24
C ILE A 57 -0.10 -26.11 -3.40
N SER A 58 -0.68 -26.50 -4.54
CA SER A 58 -0.84 -25.62 -5.70
C SER A 58 -2.28 -25.10 -5.76
N GLN A 59 -2.45 -23.78 -5.74
CA GLN A 59 -3.76 -23.14 -5.78
C GLN A 59 -3.96 -22.35 -7.08
N PRO A 60 -4.64 -22.91 -8.09
CA PRO A 60 -5.27 -22.07 -9.10
C PRO A 60 -6.77 -22.35 -9.16
N LYS A 61 -7.58 -21.29 -8.98
CA LYS A 61 -8.89 -21.07 -9.64
C LYS A 61 -9.65 -19.83 -9.13
N VAL A 62 -9.35 -19.28 -7.94
CA VAL A 62 -10.03 -18.06 -7.46
C VAL A 62 -9.20 -17.26 -6.44
N VAL A 63 -8.08 -16.63 -6.83
CA VAL A 63 -7.34 -15.78 -5.86
C VAL A 63 -8.22 -14.63 -5.36
N TYR A 64 -9.17 -14.18 -6.17
CA TYR A 64 -10.20 -13.25 -5.73
C TYR A 64 -10.95 -13.71 -4.45
N LYS A 65 -11.22 -15.01 -4.28
CA LYS A 65 -11.87 -15.54 -3.08
C LYS A 65 -10.97 -15.42 -1.87
N HIS A 66 -9.67 -15.67 -2.05
CA HIS A 66 -8.66 -15.53 -1.01
C HIS A 66 -8.51 -14.08 -0.56
N LEU A 67 -8.41 -13.18 -1.53
CA LEU A 67 -8.39 -11.74 -1.30
C LEU A 67 -9.65 -11.28 -0.54
N ARG A 68 -10.82 -11.78 -0.93
CA ARG A 68 -12.08 -11.51 -0.24
C ARG A 68 -12.09 -12.04 1.19
N GLN A 69 -11.64 -13.27 1.41
CA GLN A 69 -11.51 -13.85 2.76
C GLN A 69 -10.57 -13.04 3.64
N PHE A 70 -9.45 -12.56 3.10
CA PHE A 70 -8.51 -11.69 3.80
C PHE A 70 -9.19 -10.41 4.28
N PHE A 71 -9.81 -9.65 3.36
CA PHE A 71 -10.40 -8.36 3.71
C PHE A 71 -11.72 -8.46 4.50
N GLU A 72 -12.53 -9.50 4.28
CA GLU A 72 -13.84 -9.62 4.96
C GLU A 72 -13.76 -10.41 6.27
N LYS A 73 -12.82 -11.36 6.39
CA LYS A 73 -12.72 -12.26 7.55
C LYS A 73 -11.44 -12.09 8.34
N GLY A 74 -10.48 -11.28 7.88
CA GLY A 74 -9.19 -11.11 8.53
C GLY A 74 -8.36 -12.39 8.58
N ARG A 75 -8.56 -13.30 7.61
CA ARG A 75 -7.90 -14.61 7.57
C ARG A 75 -7.02 -14.77 6.34
N ILE A 76 -5.85 -15.34 6.53
CA ILE A 76 -4.89 -15.64 5.46
C ILE A 76 -5.13 -17.07 4.98
N PRO A 77 -5.55 -17.31 3.72
CA PRO A 77 -5.97 -18.64 3.25
C PRO A 77 -4.88 -19.71 3.29
N LEU A 78 -3.61 -19.30 3.17
CA LEU A 78 -2.44 -20.15 3.42
C LEU A 78 -2.59 -20.95 4.72
N CYS A 79 -3.12 -20.32 5.76
CA CYS A 79 -3.28 -20.93 7.07
C CYS A 79 -4.33 -22.02 7.13
N ASP A 80 -5.48 -21.82 6.47
CA ASP A 80 -6.53 -22.83 6.41
C ASP A 80 -6.02 -24.07 5.66
N ASP A 81 -5.24 -23.84 4.59
CA ASP A 81 -4.62 -24.91 3.80
C ASP A 81 -3.56 -25.70 4.61
N VAL A 82 -2.66 -25.00 5.30
CA VAL A 82 -1.65 -25.61 6.17
C VAL A 82 -2.31 -26.38 7.31
N ALA A 83 -3.28 -25.78 8.02
CA ALA A 83 -4.02 -26.43 9.11
C ALA A 83 -4.71 -27.72 8.66
N LYS A 84 -5.44 -27.66 7.54
CA LYS A 84 -6.13 -28.81 6.96
C LYS A 84 -5.15 -29.92 6.62
N HIS A 85 -3.98 -29.57 6.08
CA HIS A 85 -2.97 -30.55 5.73
C HIS A 85 -2.38 -31.23 6.96
N LEU A 86 -2.01 -30.46 7.98
CA LEU A 86 -1.48 -30.99 9.24
C LEU A 86 -2.47 -31.95 9.91
N ALA A 87 -3.77 -31.62 9.89
CA ALA A 87 -4.82 -32.47 10.44
C ALA A 87 -4.96 -33.82 9.70
N LEU A 88 -4.78 -33.85 8.37
CA LEU A 88 -4.92 -35.07 7.56
C LEU A 88 -3.76 -36.05 7.75
N LYS A 89 -2.58 -35.56 8.09
CA LYS A 89 -1.36 -36.36 8.10
C LYS A 89 -1.00 -36.95 9.48
N ASN A 90 -1.69 -36.53 10.54
CA ASN A 90 -1.38 -36.91 11.93
C ASN A 90 0.13 -36.72 12.26
N HIS A 91 0.80 -35.81 11.55
CA HIS A 91 2.23 -35.54 11.70
C HIS A 91 2.42 -34.41 12.72
N SER A 92 3.42 -34.58 13.59
CA SER A 92 3.94 -33.45 14.35
C SER A 92 4.63 -32.48 13.39
N ILE A 93 4.37 -31.18 13.55
CA ILE A 93 4.95 -30.10 12.74
C ILE A 93 6.47 -30.08 12.85
N ASP A 94 7.00 -30.61 13.96
CA ASP A 94 8.37 -30.39 14.44
C ASP A 94 9.50 -30.72 13.45
N ASN A 95 9.23 -31.41 12.33
CA ASN A 95 10.27 -31.77 11.35
C ASN A 95 9.89 -31.65 9.85
N ALA A 96 8.70 -31.14 9.50
CA ALA A 96 8.27 -31.10 8.09
C ALA A 96 8.30 -29.69 7.49
N ILE A 97 8.91 -29.53 6.32
CA ILE A 97 8.82 -28.28 5.53
C ILE A 97 7.64 -28.37 4.56
N VAL A 98 6.67 -27.47 4.70
CA VAL A 98 5.53 -27.35 3.79
C VAL A 98 5.94 -26.47 2.61
N ARG A 99 5.81 -26.97 1.37
CA ARG A 99 6.04 -26.18 0.15
C ARG A 99 4.73 -25.65 -0.41
N TYR A 100 4.48 -24.36 -0.21
CA TYR A 100 3.26 -23.73 -0.67
C TYR A 100 3.50 -22.99 -1.98
N TYR A 101 2.83 -23.41 -3.05
CA TYR A 101 2.94 -22.82 -4.38
C TYR A 101 1.70 -21.97 -4.69
N TYR A 102 1.90 -20.66 -4.71
CA TYR A 102 0.87 -19.68 -4.98
C TYR A 102 0.99 -19.17 -6.42
N LEU A 103 0.20 -19.78 -7.32
CA LEU A 103 0.21 -19.49 -8.75
C LEU A 103 -1.10 -18.82 -9.19
N PHE A 104 -1.03 -17.66 -9.84
CA PHE A 104 -2.21 -16.94 -10.31
C PHE A 104 -1.97 -16.15 -11.60
N ASP A 105 -3.06 -15.72 -12.23
CA ASP A 105 -2.99 -14.90 -13.45
C ASP A 105 -2.85 -13.43 -13.03
N CYS A 106 -1.83 -12.72 -13.51
CA CYS A 106 -1.61 -11.30 -13.21
C CYS A 106 -2.80 -10.44 -13.67
N GLU A 107 -3.50 -10.89 -14.71
CA GLU A 107 -4.71 -10.22 -15.20
C GLU A 107 -5.85 -10.24 -14.17
N GLU A 108 -5.93 -11.25 -13.28
CA GLU A 108 -6.91 -11.28 -12.19
C GLU A 108 -6.81 -10.05 -11.29
N MET A 109 -5.61 -9.47 -11.12
CA MET A 109 -5.45 -8.24 -10.37
C MET A 109 -6.31 -7.11 -10.97
N TYR A 110 -6.25 -6.94 -12.28
CA TYR A 110 -6.93 -5.85 -12.99
C TYR A 110 -8.43 -6.11 -13.12
N THR A 111 -8.83 -7.37 -13.31
CA THR A 111 -10.22 -7.74 -13.53
C THR A 111 -11.00 -7.93 -12.22
N SER A 112 -10.32 -8.18 -11.10
CA SER A 112 -10.95 -8.36 -9.77
C SER A 112 -11.69 -7.13 -9.24
N GLY A 113 -11.40 -5.94 -9.79
CA GLY A 113 -11.91 -4.67 -9.28
C GLY A 113 -11.32 -4.25 -7.93
N ARG A 114 -10.43 -5.05 -7.32
CA ARG A 114 -9.69 -4.69 -6.11
C ARG A 114 -8.43 -3.94 -6.54
N GLY A 115 -8.19 -2.76 -5.96
CA GLY A 115 -7.02 -1.94 -6.32
C GLY A 115 -5.69 -2.66 -6.03
N THR A 116 -4.65 -2.35 -6.81
CA THR A 116 -3.30 -2.96 -6.67
C THR A 116 -2.74 -2.90 -5.25
N GLY A 117 -2.97 -1.80 -4.52
CA GLY A 117 -2.55 -1.70 -3.12
C GLY A 117 -3.10 -2.82 -2.23
N ASN A 118 -4.36 -3.23 -2.43
CA ASN A 118 -4.96 -4.34 -1.67
C ASN A 118 -4.33 -5.68 -2.01
N TRP A 119 -3.96 -5.88 -3.27
CA TRP A 119 -3.26 -7.07 -3.71
C TRP A 119 -1.86 -7.17 -3.09
N LEU A 120 -1.08 -6.09 -3.13
CA LEU A 120 0.23 -6.05 -2.49
C LEU A 120 0.10 -6.35 -0.99
N TRP A 121 -0.85 -5.69 -0.31
CA TRP A 121 -1.08 -5.91 1.11
C TRP A 121 -1.35 -7.39 1.43
N PHE A 122 -2.25 -8.01 0.67
CA PHE A 122 -2.57 -9.43 0.82
C PHE A 122 -1.36 -10.34 0.57
N LEU A 123 -0.61 -10.12 -0.51
CA LEU A 123 0.53 -10.96 -0.88
C LEU A 123 1.68 -10.84 0.14
N TYR A 124 1.96 -9.64 0.64
CA TYR A 124 2.91 -9.46 1.75
C TYR A 124 2.40 -10.07 3.06
N SER A 125 1.10 -10.04 3.33
CA SER A 125 0.52 -10.73 4.50
C SER A 125 0.70 -12.25 4.40
N VAL A 126 0.54 -12.83 3.21
CA VAL A 126 0.80 -14.27 2.97
C VAL A 126 2.27 -14.60 3.23
N ARG A 127 3.21 -13.76 2.75
CA ARG A 127 4.65 -13.90 3.04
C ARG A 127 4.95 -13.80 4.53
N GLN A 128 4.33 -12.84 5.22
CA GLN A 128 4.48 -12.68 6.66
C GLN A 128 4.00 -13.93 7.39
N ALA A 129 2.81 -14.46 7.08
CA ALA A 129 2.31 -15.69 7.69
C ALA A 129 3.24 -16.88 7.46
N ALA A 130 3.74 -17.07 6.23
CA ALA A 130 4.73 -18.12 5.91
C ALA A 130 5.99 -17.99 6.79
N TYR A 131 6.52 -16.79 6.92
CA TYR A 131 7.67 -16.49 7.77
C TYR A 131 7.40 -16.75 9.25
N GLN A 132 6.21 -16.37 9.76
CA GLN A 132 5.83 -16.57 11.16
C GLN A 132 5.71 -18.05 11.54
N MET A 133 5.19 -18.87 10.63
CA MET A 133 5.09 -20.33 10.84
C MET A 133 6.47 -21.00 10.81
N GLY A 134 7.38 -20.47 10.00
CA GLY A 134 8.79 -20.84 9.95
C GLY A 134 9.15 -22.20 9.36
N HIS A 135 8.18 -23.08 9.18
CA HIS A 135 8.32 -24.35 8.48
C HIS A 135 7.65 -24.32 7.08
N VAL A 136 7.27 -23.14 6.60
CA VAL A 136 6.64 -22.95 5.28
C VAL A 136 7.65 -22.35 4.31
N GLN A 137 7.96 -23.10 3.24
CA GLN A 137 8.60 -22.59 2.05
C GLN A 137 7.51 -22.08 1.11
N LEU A 138 7.51 -20.77 0.82
CA LEU A 138 6.50 -20.14 -0.02
C LEU A 138 7.09 -19.84 -1.39
N GLU A 139 6.48 -20.34 -2.46
CA GLU A 139 6.80 -19.96 -3.83
C GLU A 139 5.60 -19.21 -4.42
N MET A 140 5.84 -17.97 -4.86
CA MET A 140 4.81 -17.12 -5.45
C MET A 140 5.19 -16.84 -6.89
N GLU A 141 4.27 -17.12 -7.80
CA GLU A 141 4.46 -16.88 -9.22
C GLU A 141 3.16 -16.36 -9.83
N CYS A 142 3.31 -15.48 -10.82
CA CYS A 142 2.24 -15.14 -11.73
C CYS A 142 2.58 -15.64 -13.14
N ARG A 143 1.59 -16.21 -13.85
CA ARG A 143 1.80 -16.88 -15.14
C ARG A 143 2.33 -15.96 -16.25
N GLU A 144 2.01 -14.67 -16.22
CA GLU A 144 2.40 -13.71 -17.26
C GLU A 144 3.65 -12.87 -16.90
N THR A 145 4.34 -13.19 -15.80
CA THR A 145 5.43 -12.37 -15.23
C THR A 145 6.52 -11.98 -16.22
N HIS A 146 6.93 -12.89 -17.12
CA HIS A 146 8.04 -12.65 -18.04
C HIS A 146 7.76 -11.59 -19.13
N ASN A 147 6.49 -11.35 -19.49
CA ASN A 147 6.12 -10.39 -20.54
C ASN A 147 5.44 -9.14 -19.98
N GLN A 148 5.36 -9.01 -18.64
CA GLN A 148 4.56 -8.00 -17.98
C GLN A 148 5.34 -7.24 -16.88
N SER A 149 6.61 -6.96 -17.12
CA SER A 149 7.47 -6.19 -16.19
C SER A 149 6.92 -4.78 -15.90
N GLN A 150 6.04 -4.25 -16.76
CA GLN A 150 5.28 -3.02 -16.55
C GLN A 150 4.21 -3.11 -15.45
N LEU A 151 3.96 -4.26 -14.83
CA LEU A 151 3.04 -4.41 -13.70
C LEU A 151 3.82 -4.45 -12.38
N VAL A 152 3.15 -4.15 -11.26
CA VAL A 152 3.79 -4.16 -9.93
C VAL A 152 3.99 -5.59 -9.40
N ILE A 153 3.04 -6.49 -9.66
CA ILE A 153 3.02 -7.85 -9.06
C ILE A 153 4.27 -8.68 -9.36
N PRO A 154 4.79 -8.72 -10.60
CA PRO A 154 6.01 -9.50 -10.89
C PRO A 154 7.21 -9.12 -10.02
N TRP A 155 7.24 -7.91 -9.47
CA TRP A 155 8.34 -7.41 -8.62
C TRP A 155 8.27 -7.87 -7.17
N ILE A 156 7.21 -8.60 -6.77
CA ILE A 156 7.04 -9.08 -5.40
C ILE A 156 6.86 -10.61 -5.32
N MET A 157 7.03 -11.28 -6.46
CA MET A 157 7.06 -12.74 -6.57
C MET A 157 8.40 -13.28 -6.06
N GLY A 158 8.56 -14.61 -6.02
CA GLY A 158 9.83 -15.21 -5.63
C GLY A 158 9.68 -16.54 -4.88
N ASN A 159 10.82 -17.05 -4.41
CA ASN A 159 10.88 -18.21 -3.55
C ASN A 159 11.39 -17.79 -2.17
N PHE A 160 10.55 -17.95 -1.16
CA PHE A 160 10.79 -17.54 0.21
C PHE A 160 11.04 -18.79 1.05
N ALA A 161 12.29 -18.96 1.46
CA ALA A 161 12.69 -20.08 2.30
C ALA A 161 12.02 -20.03 3.68
N PRO A 162 11.81 -21.18 4.33
CA PRO A 162 11.38 -21.22 5.71
C PRO A 162 12.38 -20.48 6.61
N TYR A 163 11.88 -19.85 7.67
CA TYR A 163 12.67 -19.07 8.61
C TYR A 163 12.52 -19.65 10.02
N PRO A 164 13.56 -19.70 10.87
CA PRO A 164 13.46 -20.32 12.20
C PRO A 164 12.66 -19.46 13.20
N ARG A 165 11.38 -19.21 12.91
CA ARG A 165 10.39 -18.59 13.80
C ARG A 165 9.21 -19.54 13.91
N ASP A 166 8.82 -19.89 15.12
CA ASP A 166 7.74 -20.86 15.36
C ASP A 166 6.59 -20.20 16.12
N SER A 167 6.00 -19.18 15.51
CA SER A 167 4.82 -18.53 16.06
C SER A 167 3.64 -19.50 15.99
N PRO A 168 2.78 -19.59 17.03
CA PRO A 168 1.57 -20.38 16.97
C PRO A 168 0.77 -20.04 15.71
N LEU A 169 0.18 -21.06 15.07
CA LEU A 169 -0.56 -20.89 13.82
C LEU A 169 -1.62 -19.78 13.93
N GLU A 170 -2.36 -19.72 15.04
CA GLU A 170 -3.35 -18.66 15.27
C GLU A 170 -2.74 -17.25 15.18
N THR A 171 -1.56 -17.04 15.77
CA THR A 171 -0.84 -15.76 15.72
C THR A 171 -0.30 -15.47 14.32
N ALA A 172 0.31 -16.46 13.66
CA ALA A 172 0.83 -16.33 12.30
C ALA A 172 -0.26 -15.97 11.27
N CYS A 173 -1.50 -16.31 11.57
CA CYS A 173 -2.62 -16.28 10.62
C CYS A 173 -3.59 -15.13 10.81
N GLN A 174 -3.33 -14.26 11.79
CA GLN A 174 -4.06 -13.00 11.92
C GLN A 174 -3.64 -12.06 10.80
N ALA A 175 -4.61 -11.54 10.06
CA ALA A 175 -4.35 -10.47 9.12
C ALA A 175 -3.84 -9.24 9.89
N THR A 176 -2.58 -8.87 9.66
CA THR A 176 -2.01 -7.66 10.25
C THR A 176 -2.18 -6.48 9.28
N TRP A 177 -2.55 -5.35 9.85
CA TRP A 177 -2.52 -4.06 9.17
C TRP A 177 -1.20 -3.32 9.39
N ASP A 178 -0.29 -3.95 10.15
CA ASP A 178 1.07 -3.52 10.37
C ASP A 178 2.01 -4.54 9.73
N MET A 179 2.99 -4.03 8.98
CA MET A 179 4.08 -4.84 8.43
C MET A 179 5.23 -4.85 9.42
N GLU A 180 5.83 -6.01 9.68
CA GLU A 180 7.04 -6.08 10.50
C GLU A 180 8.21 -5.39 9.80
N ASP A 181 9.15 -4.83 10.56
CA ASP A 181 10.29 -4.05 10.04
C ASP A 181 11.09 -4.79 8.96
N TRP A 182 11.33 -6.10 9.13
CA TRP A 182 12.04 -6.89 8.13
C TRP A 182 11.27 -7.00 6.81
N MET A 183 9.93 -7.05 6.87
CA MET A 183 9.08 -7.06 5.68
C MET A 183 9.10 -5.69 5.00
N ILE A 184 9.15 -4.60 5.79
CA ILE A 184 9.31 -3.24 5.26
C ILE A 184 10.61 -3.13 4.47
N GLU A 185 11.72 -3.73 4.93
CA GLU A 185 12.99 -3.74 4.17
C GLU A 185 12.92 -4.53 2.86
N ASP A 186 12.15 -5.62 2.82
CA ASP A 186 11.88 -6.36 1.58
C ASP A 186 11.01 -5.54 0.62
N ILE A 187 9.89 -4.98 1.11
CA ILE A 187 9.01 -4.08 0.35
C ILE A 187 9.81 -2.92 -0.25
N ARG A 188 10.65 -2.30 0.57
CA ARG A 188 11.49 -1.16 0.18
C ARG A 188 12.44 -1.55 -0.94
N TYR A 189 13.13 -2.69 -0.82
CA TYR A 189 14.03 -3.16 -1.86
C TYR A 189 13.29 -3.49 -3.16
N GLU A 190 12.23 -4.30 -3.09
CA GLU A 190 11.45 -4.76 -4.25
C GLU A 190 10.87 -3.59 -5.06
N LEU A 191 10.24 -2.63 -4.38
CA LEU A 191 9.60 -1.51 -5.04
C LEU A 191 10.60 -0.44 -5.50
N ARG A 192 11.74 -0.26 -4.82
CA ARG A 192 12.84 0.59 -5.32
C ARG A 192 13.51 -0.02 -6.55
N ARG A 193 13.77 -1.33 -6.51
CA ARG A 193 14.30 -2.10 -7.65
C ARG A 193 13.37 -1.99 -8.86
N MET A 194 12.06 -2.08 -8.64
CA MET A 194 11.04 -1.81 -9.64
C MET A 194 11.14 -0.38 -10.19
N ALA A 195 11.13 0.63 -9.32
CA ALA A 195 11.16 2.04 -9.74
C ALA A 195 12.41 2.37 -10.58
N VAL A 196 13.59 1.91 -10.16
CA VAL A 196 14.85 2.06 -10.91
C VAL A 196 14.79 1.31 -12.25
N SER A 197 14.18 0.12 -12.30
CA SER A 197 13.95 -0.58 -13.58
C SER A 197 12.97 0.13 -14.50
N MET A 198 11.99 0.85 -13.95
CA MET A 198 11.01 1.55 -14.77
C MET A 198 11.63 2.73 -15.49
N ILE A 199 12.43 3.55 -14.82
CA ILE A 199 12.86 4.85 -15.37
C ILE A 199 14.37 5.14 -15.27
N GLY A 200 15.13 4.25 -14.64
CA GLY A 200 16.54 4.49 -14.32
C GLY A 200 16.74 5.42 -13.13
N VAL A 201 18.00 5.82 -12.92
CA VAL A 201 18.34 6.86 -11.93
C VAL A 201 18.24 8.23 -12.61
N PRO A 202 17.38 9.17 -12.12
CA PRO A 202 17.11 10.42 -12.81
C PRO A 202 18.34 11.33 -12.97
N SER A 203 19.23 11.34 -11.98
CA SER A 203 20.49 12.08 -12.01
C SER A 203 21.48 11.54 -10.98
N ALA A 204 22.77 11.85 -11.13
CA ALA A 204 23.81 11.45 -10.18
C ALA A 204 23.63 12.05 -8.77
N HIS A 205 22.84 13.11 -8.62
CA HIS A 205 22.55 13.74 -7.33
C HIS A 205 21.20 13.31 -6.74
N HIS A 206 20.46 12.44 -7.45
CA HIS A 206 19.19 11.93 -6.97
C HIS A 206 19.44 10.92 -5.83
N PRO A 207 18.60 10.85 -4.78
CA PRO A 207 18.80 9.87 -3.69
C PRO A 207 18.79 8.40 -4.15
N ALA A 208 18.23 8.12 -5.32
CA ALA A 208 18.27 6.80 -5.94
C ALA A 208 19.65 6.43 -6.55
N ALA A 209 20.59 7.37 -6.67
CA ALA A 209 21.92 7.11 -7.21
C ALA A 209 22.74 6.16 -6.32
N ASP A 210 22.44 6.09 -5.03
CA ASP A 210 23.08 5.19 -4.07
C ASP A 210 22.39 3.82 -4.00
N PHE A 211 21.33 3.58 -4.79
CA PHE A 211 20.66 2.28 -4.81
C PHE A 211 21.57 1.21 -5.41
N GLN A 212 21.86 0.18 -4.61
CA GLN A 212 22.66 -0.96 -5.03
C GLN A 212 21.79 -2.22 -5.10
N MET A 213 21.98 -3.00 -6.16
CA MET A 213 21.38 -4.33 -6.25
C MET A 213 22.08 -5.26 -5.26
N ASP A 214 21.27 -6.06 -4.55
CA ASP A 214 21.72 -7.06 -3.60
C ASP A 214 21.55 -8.43 -4.25
N GLU A 215 22.65 -9.08 -4.60
CA GLU A 215 22.63 -10.34 -5.34
C GLU A 215 21.88 -11.46 -4.62
N ASP A 216 21.97 -11.52 -3.28
CA ASP A 216 21.26 -12.52 -2.48
C ASP A 216 19.74 -12.28 -2.55
N ARG A 217 19.32 -11.01 -2.48
CA ARG A 217 17.91 -10.64 -2.66
C ARG A 217 17.43 -10.91 -4.08
N GLU A 218 18.18 -10.56 -5.12
CA GLU A 218 17.81 -10.84 -6.52
C GLU A 218 17.61 -12.35 -6.74
N ARG A 219 18.50 -13.20 -6.21
CA ARG A 219 18.38 -14.66 -6.29
C ARG A 219 17.11 -15.19 -5.61
N ARG A 220 16.77 -14.68 -4.43
CA ARG A 220 15.58 -15.08 -3.66
C ARG A 220 14.28 -14.63 -4.33
N LEU A 221 14.24 -13.37 -4.77
CA LEU A 221 13.05 -12.69 -5.22
C LEU A 221 12.71 -12.94 -6.70
N ARG A 222 13.59 -13.60 -7.47
CA ARG A 222 13.37 -13.89 -8.92
C ARG A 222 12.86 -12.66 -9.69
N LEU A 223 13.37 -11.48 -9.33
CA LEU A 223 12.86 -10.20 -9.85
C LEU A 223 13.12 -10.09 -11.36
N PRO A 224 12.27 -9.35 -12.10
CA PRO A 224 12.57 -9.01 -13.47
C PRO A 224 13.90 -8.24 -13.56
N THR A 225 14.79 -8.64 -14.47
CA THR A 225 16.11 -8.02 -14.68
C THR A 225 16.18 -7.34 -16.05
N PRO A 226 15.46 -6.23 -16.29
CA PRO A 226 15.59 -5.52 -17.54
C PRO A 226 17.00 -4.93 -17.66
N SER A 227 17.58 -5.01 -18.86
CA SER A 227 18.93 -4.49 -19.14
C SER A 227 18.97 -2.97 -19.27
N SER A 228 17.81 -2.32 -19.45
CA SER A 228 17.65 -0.88 -19.55
C SER A 228 16.33 -0.44 -18.90
N PRO A 229 16.17 0.85 -18.55
CA PRO A 229 14.88 1.38 -18.12
C PRO A 229 13.77 1.04 -19.11
N LEU A 230 12.62 0.58 -18.60
CA LEU A 230 11.46 0.22 -19.44
C LEU A 230 10.78 1.44 -20.07
N PHE A 231 10.82 2.57 -19.36
CA PHE A 231 10.30 3.85 -19.81
C PHE A 231 11.45 4.86 -19.84
N THR A 232 11.66 5.48 -20.99
CA THR A 232 12.66 6.54 -21.16
C THR A 232 11.97 7.89 -21.28
N GLY A 233 12.66 8.96 -20.88
CA GLY A 233 12.12 10.32 -20.96
C GLY A 233 10.97 10.62 -20.00
N ILE A 234 10.75 9.78 -18.99
CA ILE A 234 9.78 10.08 -17.93
C ILE A 234 10.35 11.17 -17.03
N GLU A 235 9.64 12.29 -16.95
CA GLU A 235 9.93 13.34 -16.00
C GLU A 235 9.52 12.91 -14.58
N ILE A 236 10.40 13.14 -13.60
CA ILE A 236 10.13 12.94 -12.18
C ILE A 236 9.96 14.28 -11.49
N ASP A 237 8.87 14.39 -10.75
CA ASP A 237 8.52 15.59 -10.02
C ASP A 237 9.34 15.69 -8.72
N ASP A 238 9.76 16.90 -8.35
CA ASP A 238 10.40 17.12 -7.04
C ASP A 238 9.43 16.71 -5.91
N VAL A 239 8.12 16.94 -6.11
CA VAL A 239 7.04 16.54 -5.20
C VAL A 239 5.97 15.74 -5.94
N ALA A 240 5.63 14.56 -5.43
CA ALA A 240 4.53 13.75 -5.93
C ALA A 240 3.39 13.70 -4.91
N ILE A 241 2.18 14.07 -5.32
CA ILE A 241 0.98 14.09 -4.47
C ILE A 241 0.01 13.03 -4.97
N HIS A 242 -0.32 12.03 -4.17
CA HIS A 242 -1.42 11.14 -4.47
C HIS A 242 -2.76 11.80 -4.08
N PHE A 243 -3.61 12.04 -5.08
CA PHE A 243 -4.97 12.52 -4.87
C PHE A 243 -5.99 11.43 -5.23
N ARG A 244 -6.45 10.71 -4.20
CA ARG A 244 -7.51 9.71 -4.34
C ARG A 244 -8.83 10.42 -4.63
N CYS A 245 -9.55 9.97 -5.66
CA CYS A 245 -10.82 10.58 -6.02
C CYS A 245 -11.96 9.59 -6.25
N GLY A 246 -11.82 8.59 -7.13
CA GLY A 246 -12.93 7.78 -7.67
C GLY A 246 -13.93 7.28 -6.64
N ASP A 247 -13.63 6.16 -6.00
CA ASP A 247 -14.54 5.50 -5.06
C ASP A 247 -15.04 6.41 -3.93
N LEU A 248 -14.24 7.39 -3.50
CA LEU A 248 -14.63 8.38 -2.49
C LEU A 248 -15.85 9.22 -2.90
N LEU A 249 -16.09 9.45 -4.19
CA LEU A 249 -17.24 10.24 -4.63
C LEU A 249 -18.53 9.44 -4.73
N GLU A 250 -18.43 8.12 -4.85
CA GLU A 250 -19.57 7.25 -5.19
C GLU A 250 -20.20 6.55 -3.98
N GLU A 251 -19.37 6.20 -3.00
CA GLU A 251 -19.78 5.34 -1.89
C GLU A 251 -19.62 6.06 -0.56
N LYS A 252 -20.55 5.80 0.37
CA LYS A 252 -20.37 6.19 1.76
C LYS A 252 -19.31 5.29 2.38
N HIS A 253 -18.08 5.78 2.44
CA HIS A 253 -16.99 5.06 3.07
C HIS A 253 -17.02 5.20 4.60
N GLY A 254 -16.21 4.37 5.26
CA GLY A 254 -15.93 4.50 6.68
C GLY A 254 -15.25 5.83 7.03
N PRO A 255 -15.14 6.17 8.32
CA PRO A 255 -14.64 7.47 8.77
C PRO A 255 -13.13 7.67 8.57
N ASP A 256 -12.42 6.66 8.01
CA ASP A 256 -10.99 6.71 7.64
C ASP A 256 -10.75 7.27 6.23
N TYR A 257 -11.82 7.65 5.53
CA TYR A 257 -11.82 8.11 4.16
C TYR A 257 -12.29 9.57 4.09
N GLY A 258 -11.71 10.35 3.18
CA GLY A 258 -12.04 11.76 3.02
C GLY A 258 -11.03 12.50 2.15
N TYR A 259 -11.05 13.82 2.24
CA TYR A 259 -10.13 14.69 1.49
C TYR A 259 -9.41 15.64 2.43
N ALA A 260 -8.09 15.73 2.32
CA ALA A 260 -7.36 16.78 3.00
C ALA A 260 -7.69 18.15 2.39
N PRO A 261 -7.86 19.19 3.21
CA PRO A 261 -7.79 20.57 2.74
C PRO A 261 -6.51 20.79 1.94
N PHE A 262 -6.56 21.58 0.88
CA PHE A 262 -5.42 21.82 0.01
C PHE A 262 -4.29 22.55 0.74
N THR A 263 -4.62 23.40 1.72
CA THR A 263 -3.66 24.01 2.64
C THR A 263 -2.88 22.98 3.46
N ALA A 264 -3.53 21.88 3.89
CA ALA A 264 -2.89 20.81 4.64
C ALA A 264 -1.94 19.96 3.78
N LEU A 265 -2.18 19.87 2.46
CA LEU A 265 -1.22 19.29 1.52
C LEU A 265 -0.06 20.25 1.27
N ALA A 266 -0.36 21.52 0.97
CA ALA A 266 0.62 22.52 0.58
C ALA A 266 1.68 22.80 1.66
N ARG A 267 1.33 22.70 2.95
CA ARG A 267 2.30 22.90 4.05
C ARG A 267 3.51 21.95 4.00
N PHE A 268 3.36 20.78 3.38
CA PHE A 268 4.44 19.79 3.27
C PHE A 268 5.36 20.08 2.08
N ILE A 269 4.90 20.84 1.10
CA ILE A 269 5.65 21.13 -0.13
C ILE A 269 6.85 22.03 0.20
N SER A 270 8.03 21.63 -0.26
CA SER A 270 9.23 22.46 -0.16
C SER A 270 9.08 23.72 -1.00
N GLU A 271 9.46 24.87 -0.46
CA GLU A 271 9.52 26.14 -1.21
C GLU A 271 10.53 26.10 -2.37
N LYS A 272 11.44 25.11 -2.36
CA LYS A 272 12.42 24.85 -3.43
C LYS A 272 11.91 23.90 -4.51
N ALA A 273 10.71 23.36 -4.37
CA ALA A 273 10.13 22.47 -5.38
C ALA A 273 9.99 23.22 -6.71
N ARG A 274 10.46 22.60 -7.80
CA ARG A 274 10.36 23.13 -9.17
C ARG A 274 9.26 22.43 -9.96
N SER A 275 8.89 21.22 -9.56
CA SER A 275 7.82 20.44 -10.19
C SER A 275 6.98 19.72 -9.13
N ILE A 276 5.67 19.71 -9.34
CA ILE A 276 4.69 19.02 -8.50
C ILE A 276 3.81 18.15 -9.39
N GLY A 277 3.85 16.84 -9.19
CA GLY A 277 3.02 15.87 -9.90
C GLY A 277 1.81 15.44 -9.06
N ILE A 278 0.60 15.72 -9.53
CA ILE A 278 -0.63 15.22 -8.91
C ILE A 278 -0.98 13.88 -9.55
N ILE A 279 -0.75 12.80 -8.81
CA ILE A 279 -1.01 11.42 -9.23
C ILE A 279 -2.43 11.05 -8.83
N THR A 280 -3.26 10.79 -9.82
CA THR A 280 -4.67 10.44 -9.65
C THR A 280 -5.08 9.42 -10.70
N GLN A 281 -6.28 8.85 -10.56
CA GLN A 281 -6.80 7.92 -11.56
C GLN A 281 -6.95 8.60 -12.93
N PRO A 282 -6.72 7.89 -14.05
CA PRO A 282 -6.98 8.43 -15.37
C PRO A 282 -8.43 8.90 -15.53
N PHE A 283 -8.64 10.07 -16.13
CA PHE A 283 -9.99 10.54 -16.49
C PHE A 283 -10.52 9.86 -17.75
N GLN A 284 -9.64 9.24 -18.52
CA GLN A 284 -9.90 8.54 -19.78
C GLN A 284 -9.04 7.27 -19.85
N GLY A 285 -9.49 6.24 -20.57
CA GLY A 285 -8.72 5.01 -20.79
C GLY A 285 -8.94 3.95 -19.70
N GLN A 286 -7.88 3.57 -18.97
CA GLN A 286 -7.88 2.48 -17.99
C GLN A 286 -8.62 2.86 -16.69
N ILE A 287 -9.94 3.01 -16.79
CA ILE A 287 -10.81 3.36 -15.66
C ILE A 287 -11.46 2.09 -15.12
N ARG A 288 -11.28 1.83 -13.82
CA ARG A 288 -11.94 0.71 -13.14
C ARG A 288 -13.46 0.86 -13.31
N LYS A 289 -14.16 -0.27 -13.44
CA LYS A 289 -15.62 -0.29 -13.66
C LYS A 289 -16.39 0.57 -12.64
N ASN A 290 -15.92 0.59 -11.40
CA ASN A 290 -16.52 1.36 -10.30
C ASN A 290 -16.15 2.85 -10.31
N ASP A 291 -15.15 3.30 -11.08
CA ASP A 291 -14.76 4.72 -11.13
C ASP A 291 -15.32 5.45 -12.37
N ARG A 292 -16.02 4.73 -13.26
CA ARG A 292 -16.43 5.26 -14.57
C ARG A 292 -17.52 6.33 -14.52
N LYS A 293 -18.28 6.44 -13.42
CA LYS A 293 -19.44 7.33 -13.39
C LYS A 293 -19.08 8.79 -13.11
N ASP A 294 -17.96 9.02 -12.43
CA ASP A 294 -17.65 10.34 -11.84
C ASP A 294 -16.29 10.93 -12.25
N THR A 295 -15.77 10.57 -13.43
CA THR A 295 -14.52 11.14 -13.96
C THR A 295 -14.55 12.67 -14.05
N GLY A 296 -15.73 13.24 -14.37
CA GLY A 296 -15.95 14.69 -14.41
C GLY A 296 -15.80 15.37 -13.05
N ARG A 297 -16.36 14.79 -11.98
CA ARG A 297 -16.22 15.35 -10.62
C ARG A 297 -14.77 15.28 -10.14
N CYS A 298 -14.08 14.20 -10.46
CA CYS A 298 -12.65 14.09 -10.17
C CYS A 298 -11.81 15.11 -10.91
N ALA A 299 -12.09 15.35 -12.19
CA ALA A 299 -11.41 16.39 -12.96
C ALA A 299 -11.60 17.78 -12.32
N ILE A 300 -12.80 18.09 -11.80
CA ILE A 300 -13.07 19.35 -11.10
C ILE A 300 -12.19 19.49 -9.84
N LEU A 301 -12.19 18.47 -8.96
CA LEU A 301 -11.43 18.54 -7.71
C LEU A 301 -9.92 18.60 -7.94
N VAL A 302 -9.42 17.79 -8.87
CA VAL A 302 -7.98 17.74 -9.19
C VAL A 302 -7.54 19.03 -9.90
N GLY A 303 -8.36 19.58 -10.81
CA GLY A 303 -8.09 20.87 -11.44
C GLY A 303 -8.09 22.03 -10.46
N ALA A 304 -8.99 22.00 -9.46
CA ALA A 304 -9.00 22.97 -8.38
C ALA A 304 -7.74 22.85 -7.49
N LEU A 305 -7.31 21.62 -7.17
CA LEU A 305 -6.05 21.39 -6.46
C LEU A 305 -4.85 21.90 -7.26
N GLN A 306 -4.79 21.60 -8.56
CA GLN A 306 -3.73 22.09 -9.44
C GLN A 306 -3.66 23.63 -9.42
N THR A 307 -4.80 24.30 -9.60
CA THR A 307 -4.89 25.76 -9.58
C THR A 307 -4.43 26.33 -8.24
N PHE A 308 -4.90 25.75 -7.13
CA PHE A 308 -4.51 26.16 -5.78
C PHE A 308 -3.00 26.01 -5.55
N LEU A 309 -2.43 24.86 -5.92
CA LEU A 309 -0.99 24.60 -5.75
C LEU A 309 -0.14 25.52 -6.64
N GLN A 310 -0.60 25.82 -7.85
CA GLN A 310 0.09 26.74 -8.75
C GLN A 310 0.13 28.16 -8.17
N GLN A 311 -0.91 28.58 -7.44
CA GLN A 311 -0.94 29.87 -6.74
C GLN A 311 -0.08 29.84 -5.47
N ALA A 312 -0.14 28.75 -4.70
CA ALA A 312 0.59 28.61 -3.44
C ALA A 312 2.10 28.44 -3.63
N VAL A 313 2.53 27.82 -4.73
CA VAL A 313 3.93 27.53 -5.05
C VAL A 313 4.25 28.01 -6.47
N PRO A 314 4.26 29.33 -6.73
CA PRO A 314 4.27 29.90 -8.08
C PRO A 314 5.53 29.60 -8.89
N LYS A 315 6.62 29.18 -8.22
CA LYS A 315 7.88 28.77 -8.87
C LYS A 315 7.85 27.33 -9.38
N ALA A 316 6.91 26.51 -8.91
CA ALA A 316 6.78 25.12 -9.32
C ALA A 316 5.82 24.98 -10.50
N THR A 317 6.14 24.10 -11.43
CA THR A 317 5.20 23.63 -12.45
C THR A 317 4.31 22.55 -11.85
N VAL A 318 3.00 22.75 -11.83
CA VAL A 318 2.05 21.75 -11.31
C VAL A 318 1.39 20.97 -12.44
N THR A 319 1.62 19.66 -12.47
CA THR A 319 1.15 18.77 -13.55
C THR A 319 0.24 17.68 -13.00
N ILE A 320 -0.85 17.38 -13.69
CA ILE A 320 -1.69 16.21 -13.38
C ILE A 320 -1.11 14.99 -14.11
N ARG A 321 -0.67 13.98 -13.35
CA ARG A 321 -0.07 12.74 -13.85
C ARG A 321 -1.14 11.65 -13.94
N ASN A 322 -1.97 11.73 -14.98
CA ASN A 322 -3.08 10.77 -15.19
C ASN A 322 -3.34 10.46 -16.67
N ALA A 323 -2.31 10.56 -17.51
CA ALA A 323 -2.42 10.23 -18.92
C ALA A 323 -2.97 8.80 -19.12
N PRO A 324 -3.64 8.48 -20.23
CA PRO A 324 -4.10 7.10 -20.50
C PRO A 324 -2.98 6.06 -20.54
N THR A 325 -1.73 6.50 -20.75
CA THR A 325 -0.51 5.70 -20.73
C THR A 325 0.13 5.60 -19.34
N GLU A 326 -0.37 6.34 -18.35
CA GLU A 326 0.11 6.30 -16.97
C GLU A 326 -0.35 5.00 -16.32
N THR A 327 0.56 4.03 -16.22
CA THR A 327 0.29 2.75 -15.56
C THR A 327 0.36 2.89 -14.05
N ILE A 328 -0.23 1.95 -13.31
CA ILE A 328 -0.12 1.91 -11.84
C ILE A 328 1.35 1.82 -11.39
N THR A 329 2.16 1.06 -12.11
CA THR A 329 3.59 0.90 -11.85
C THR A 329 4.35 2.21 -12.05
N LEU A 330 3.97 3.00 -13.06
CA LEU A 330 4.54 4.32 -13.28
C LEU A 330 4.11 5.31 -12.18
N ALA A 331 2.84 5.28 -11.77
CA ALA A 331 2.35 6.06 -10.64
C ALA A 331 3.08 5.73 -9.33
N PHE A 332 3.33 4.45 -9.05
CA PHE A 332 4.16 4.02 -7.92
C PHE A 332 5.60 4.53 -8.06
N THR A 333 6.19 4.40 -9.25
CA THR A 333 7.55 4.87 -9.53
C THR A 333 7.67 6.37 -9.25
N ARG A 334 6.72 7.20 -9.67
CA ARG A 334 6.73 8.63 -9.37
C ARG A 334 6.69 8.92 -7.87
N LEU A 335 5.85 8.21 -7.11
CA LEU A 335 5.79 8.36 -5.65
C LEU A 335 7.10 7.91 -4.98
N ILE A 336 7.73 6.84 -5.46
CA ILE A 336 8.97 6.30 -4.89
C ILE A 336 10.16 7.20 -5.21
N MET A 337 10.19 7.78 -6.40
CA MET A 337 11.33 8.53 -6.92
C MET A 337 11.26 10.02 -6.55
N ALA A 338 10.10 10.59 -6.20
CA ALA A 338 10.03 11.99 -5.80
C ALA A 338 10.84 12.28 -4.52
N ASN A 339 11.38 13.50 -4.41
CA ASN A 339 12.06 13.95 -3.18
C ASN A 339 11.05 14.08 -2.02
N GLN A 340 9.81 14.41 -2.32
CA GLN A 340 8.71 14.41 -1.36
C GLN A 340 7.49 13.69 -1.94
N SER A 341 6.94 12.75 -1.18
CA SER A 341 5.73 12.01 -1.54
C SER A 341 4.64 12.39 -0.54
N ILE A 342 3.50 12.88 -0.99
CA ILE A 342 2.43 13.40 -0.12
C ILE A 342 1.13 12.67 -0.43
N ALA A 343 0.42 12.25 0.61
CA ALA A 343 -0.91 11.67 0.48
C ALA A 343 -1.78 12.07 1.67
N ALA A 344 -3.09 11.87 1.53
CA ALA A 344 -4.05 12.04 2.60
C ALA A 344 -4.91 10.79 2.74
N GLY A 345 -5.24 10.46 3.98
CA GLY A 345 -6.14 9.36 4.31
C GLY A 345 -5.57 7.97 4.11
N THR A 346 -6.30 6.98 4.59
CA THR A 346 -5.84 5.60 4.56
C THR A 346 -6.05 5.01 3.17
N SER A 347 -4.94 4.63 2.53
CA SER A 347 -4.97 3.95 1.24
C SER A 347 -3.82 2.97 1.12
N THR A 348 -4.16 1.70 0.89
CA THR A 348 -3.17 0.65 0.59
C THR A 348 -2.38 0.95 -0.68
N PHE A 349 -2.91 1.81 -1.58
CA PHE A 349 -2.20 2.28 -2.77
C PHE A 349 -0.97 3.12 -2.41
N VAL A 350 -1.04 3.98 -1.38
CA VAL A 350 0.08 4.87 -1.03
C VAL A 350 1.01 4.30 0.01
N ALA A 351 0.53 3.41 0.89
CA ALA A 351 1.35 2.81 1.94
C ALA A 351 2.61 2.12 1.37
N MET A 352 2.42 1.31 0.32
CA MET A 352 3.49 0.56 -0.33
C MET A 352 4.60 1.45 -0.93
N PRO A 353 4.31 2.40 -1.84
CA PRO A 353 5.34 3.29 -2.37
C PRO A 353 5.91 4.23 -1.30
N PHE A 354 5.18 4.52 -0.21
CA PHE A 354 5.72 5.30 0.90
C PHE A 354 6.79 4.53 1.66
N TYR A 355 6.59 3.23 1.93
CA TYR A 355 7.64 2.39 2.52
C TYR A 355 8.92 2.34 1.67
N ALA A 356 8.76 2.47 0.36
CA ALA A 356 9.83 2.36 -0.62
C ALA A 356 10.43 3.70 -1.08
N THR A 357 9.89 4.86 -0.68
CA THR A 357 10.35 6.15 -1.22
C THR A 357 11.84 6.38 -0.98
N PHE A 358 12.54 6.89 -1.98
CA PHE A 358 13.91 7.39 -1.84
C PHE A 358 13.96 8.77 -1.17
N GLY A 359 12.84 9.51 -1.25
CA GLY A 359 12.68 10.83 -0.64
C GLY A 359 12.10 10.77 0.77
N THR A 360 11.26 11.75 1.10
CA THR A 360 10.49 11.79 2.35
C THR A 360 9.01 11.65 2.06
N ALA A 361 8.35 10.72 2.76
CA ALA A 361 6.90 10.57 2.73
C ALA A 361 6.23 11.45 3.80
N TYR A 362 5.14 12.12 3.42
CA TYR A 362 4.27 12.87 4.30
C TYR A 362 2.83 12.38 4.14
N HIS A 363 2.16 12.20 5.27
CA HIS A 363 0.76 11.79 5.31
C HIS A 363 -0.02 12.84 6.09
N VAL A 364 -1.09 13.36 5.49
CA VAL A 364 -2.00 14.26 6.20
C VAL A 364 -2.81 13.44 7.19
N ASP A 365 -2.76 13.82 8.46
CA ASP A 365 -3.47 13.17 9.54
C ASP A 365 -4.98 13.13 9.24
N ARG A 366 -5.59 11.99 9.57
CA ARG A 366 -7.02 11.75 9.38
C ARG A 366 -7.89 12.82 10.04
N ASN A 367 -7.49 13.34 11.19
CA ASN A 367 -8.23 14.35 11.95
C ASN A 367 -8.29 15.71 11.21
N GLU A 368 -7.40 15.92 10.23
CA GLU A 368 -7.39 17.12 9.41
C GLU A 368 -8.20 16.95 8.11
N MET A 369 -8.72 15.74 7.85
CA MET A 369 -9.46 15.46 6.64
C MET A 369 -10.92 15.88 6.75
N ILE A 370 -11.47 16.32 5.62
CA ILE A 370 -12.90 16.53 5.45
C ILE A 370 -13.55 15.17 5.22
N ASP A 371 -14.51 14.85 6.08
CA ASP A 371 -15.26 13.60 6.05
C ASP A 371 -15.92 13.34 4.69
N ASN A 372 -15.77 12.10 4.22
CA ASN A 372 -16.32 11.64 2.95
C ASN A 372 -17.85 11.73 2.88
N THR A 373 -18.57 11.45 3.99
CA THR A 373 -20.04 11.53 4.03
C THR A 373 -20.51 12.96 3.78
N TRP A 374 -19.78 13.96 4.29
CA TRP A 374 -20.07 15.37 4.00
C TRP A 374 -19.91 15.68 2.51
N ILE A 375 -18.78 15.32 1.89
CA ILE A 375 -18.53 15.54 0.47
C ILE A 375 -19.61 14.87 -0.39
N TYR A 376 -19.93 13.61 -0.11
CA TYR A 376 -20.97 12.84 -0.80
C TYR A 376 -22.36 13.47 -0.67
N LYS A 377 -22.68 14.06 0.49
CA LYS A 377 -23.94 14.81 0.67
C LYS A 377 -23.93 16.09 -0.15
N MET A 378 -22.86 16.89 -0.05
CA MET A 378 -22.77 18.19 -0.72
C MET A 378 -22.89 18.06 -2.23
N TRP A 379 -22.29 17.06 -2.86
CA TRP A 379 -22.37 16.85 -4.32
C TRP A 379 -23.78 16.71 -4.90
N ARG A 380 -24.79 16.46 -4.07
CA ARG A 380 -26.20 16.34 -4.49
C ARG A 380 -27.01 17.62 -4.29
N GLU A 381 -26.39 18.66 -3.73
CA GLU A 381 -27.00 19.98 -3.57
C GLU A 381 -26.76 20.84 -4.83
N GLU A 382 -27.68 21.75 -5.14
CA GLU A 382 -27.63 22.62 -6.33
C GLU A 382 -26.33 23.46 -6.41
N ASN A 383 -25.76 23.84 -5.27
CA ASN A 383 -24.47 24.55 -5.14
C ASN A 383 -23.40 23.71 -4.42
N GLY A 384 -23.53 22.38 -4.51
CA GLY A 384 -22.66 21.41 -3.85
C GLY A 384 -21.19 21.58 -4.18
N THR A 385 -20.88 21.72 -5.48
CA THR A 385 -19.52 21.88 -5.99
C THR A 385 -18.80 23.05 -5.34
N ASP A 386 -19.44 24.23 -5.32
CA ASP A 386 -18.83 25.45 -4.76
C ASP A 386 -18.59 25.32 -3.27
N LYS A 387 -19.53 24.71 -2.53
CA LYS A 387 -19.36 24.43 -1.09
C LYS A 387 -18.16 23.52 -0.84
N ILE A 388 -18.00 22.46 -1.65
CA ILE A 388 -16.89 21.52 -1.55
C ILE A 388 -15.57 22.23 -1.85
N LEU A 389 -15.51 22.97 -2.96
CA LEU A 389 -14.29 23.69 -3.36
C LEU A 389 -13.90 24.73 -2.32
N ASN A 390 -14.84 25.55 -1.83
CA ASN A 390 -14.59 26.53 -0.77
C ASN A 390 -14.07 25.87 0.53
N ARG A 391 -14.57 24.67 0.85
CA ARG A 391 -14.10 23.93 2.03
C ARG A 391 -12.70 23.33 1.83
N LEU A 392 -12.39 22.85 0.63
CA LEU A 392 -11.08 22.27 0.29
C LEU A 392 -9.98 23.32 0.16
N THR A 393 -10.27 24.46 -0.46
CA THR A 393 -9.28 25.53 -0.63
C THR A 393 -9.03 26.28 0.68
N GLY A 394 -10.04 26.38 1.54
CA GLY A 394 -10.00 27.19 2.76
C GLY A 394 -9.83 28.69 2.46
N ASN A 395 -10.01 29.55 3.47
CA ASN A 395 -9.58 30.94 3.36
C ASN A 395 -8.04 30.95 3.38
N VAL A 396 -7.42 31.20 2.23
CA VAL A 396 -5.96 31.17 1.98
C VAL A 396 -5.15 32.09 2.92
N SER A 397 -5.80 33.00 3.63
CA SER A 397 -5.20 34.04 4.47
C SER A 397 -4.50 33.57 5.76
N SER A 398 -4.36 32.27 6.03
CA SER A 398 -3.70 31.79 7.27
C SER A 398 -2.97 30.45 7.13
N VAL A 399 -2.00 30.33 6.23
CA VAL A 399 -1.01 29.24 6.33
C VAL A 399 0.08 29.68 7.32
N SER A 400 -0.18 29.59 8.62
CA SER A 400 0.87 29.76 9.64
C SER A 400 1.77 28.53 9.68
N SER A 401 3.03 28.69 10.09
CA SER A 401 3.99 27.60 10.23
C SER A 401 3.52 26.58 11.28
N TYR A 402 2.93 25.47 10.83
CA TYR A 402 2.64 24.32 11.68
C TYR A 402 3.81 23.33 11.67
N ASP A 403 4.02 22.66 12.81
CA ASP A 403 5.01 21.59 12.94
C ASP A 403 4.71 20.45 11.95
N LYS A 404 5.67 20.20 11.07
CA LYS A 404 5.58 19.12 10.07
C LYS A 404 5.74 17.79 10.80
N GLN A 405 4.66 17.01 10.97
CA GLN A 405 4.80 15.61 11.31
C GLN A 405 5.49 14.88 10.16
N LYS A 406 6.73 14.45 10.41
CA LYS A 406 7.48 13.58 9.51
C LYS A 406 7.14 12.15 9.87
N ILE A 407 6.67 11.37 8.90
CA ILE A 407 6.70 9.92 9.06
C ILE A 407 8.16 9.52 8.81
N LEU A 408 8.88 9.24 9.88
CA LEU A 408 10.14 8.50 9.80
C LEU A 408 9.75 7.05 9.59
N ILE A 409 9.71 6.60 8.32
CA ILE A 409 9.59 5.17 8.00
C ILE A 409 10.96 4.53 8.17
#